data_AF-A0A961DVH2-F1
#
_entry.id   AF-A0A961DVH2-F1
#
_cell.length_a   1.000
_cell.length_b   1.000
_cell.length_c   1.000
_cell.angle_alpha   90.00
_cell.angle_beta   90.00
_cell.angle_gamma   90.00
#
_symmetry.space_group_name_H-M   'P 1'
#
loop_
_entity.id
_entity.type
_entity.pdbx_description
1 polymer ?
#
loop_
_entity_poly.entity_id
_entity_poly.type
_entity_poly.pdbx_seq_one_letter_code
_entity_poly.pdbx_strand_id
1 'polypeptide(L)'
;RGVPTIIEMVNLTRLDCTLGSATSMRQGLTRAIHHTQHRKAFGAYLIDQPLMRNVIADLAVEAEAATIVAMRMAGATDAATRGDARETLLRRIGLAAAKYWVCKRATPHAGEAMECLGGNGYAEESGMPRLYREAPLMGIWEGSGNVSALDTLRAMATRPECVEVLFDELATVAGQDARFDAHVQGLSAGLADPTDIEYRARTLAEDITLALQGSLLLRHGHPAVAEAFLATRMAGDWGGAFGTLPSGLDLPPIIERALVKG
;
A
#
# COMPACT_ATOMS: atom_id res chain seq x y z
N ARG A 1 -34.16 -3.21 -7.59
CA ARG A 1 -32.83 -3.79 -7.93
C ARG A 1 -31.71 -2.74 -7.88
N GLY A 2 -31.79 -1.68 -7.06
CA GLY A 2 -30.83 -0.56 -7.09
C GLY A 2 -29.38 -0.94 -6.73
N VAL A 3 -29.17 -1.64 -5.62
CA VAL A 3 -27.81 -2.06 -5.20
C VAL A 3 -27.10 -2.95 -6.23
N PRO A 4 -27.73 -4.02 -6.77
CA PRO A 4 -27.13 -4.81 -7.85
C PRO A 4 -26.80 -3.99 -9.11
N THR A 5 -27.55 -2.93 -9.41
CA THR A 5 -27.30 -2.08 -10.59
C THR A 5 -26.03 -1.25 -10.45
N ILE A 6 -25.71 -0.77 -9.25
CA ILE A 6 -24.57 0.15 -9.03
C ILE A 6 -23.29 -0.57 -8.60
N ILE A 7 -23.32 -1.87 -8.30
CA ILE A 7 -22.18 -2.54 -7.66
C ILE A 7 -20.92 -2.52 -8.53
N GLU A 8 -21.07 -2.58 -9.85
CA GLU A 8 -19.91 -2.51 -10.75
C GLU A 8 -19.34 -1.08 -10.81
N MET A 9 -20.18 -0.05 -10.78
CA MET A 9 -19.73 1.34 -10.65
C MET A 9 -18.96 1.54 -9.33
N VAL A 10 -19.49 1.02 -8.21
CA VAL A 10 -18.81 1.09 -6.91
C VAL A 10 -17.43 0.44 -6.97
N ASN A 11 -17.30 -0.73 -7.61
CA ASN A 11 -16.00 -1.39 -7.78
C ASN A 11 -15.00 -0.51 -8.54
N LEU A 12 -15.43 0.13 -9.64
CA LEU A 12 -14.57 1.05 -10.40
C LEU A 12 -14.15 2.26 -9.54
N THR A 13 -15.07 2.87 -8.80
CA THR A 13 -14.71 4.00 -7.92
C THR A 13 -13.79 3.61 -6.76
N ARG A 14 -13.80 2.36 -6.31
CA ARG A 14 -12.83 1.85 -5.31
C ARG A 14 -11.43 1.71 -5.89
N LEU A 15 -11.33 1.34 -7.17
CA LEU A 15 -10.06 1.38 -7.89
C LEU A 15 -9.55 2.82 -7.97
N ASP A 16 -10.41 3.79 -8.31
CA ASP A 16 -10.05 5.20 -8.34
C ASP A 16 -9.56 5.71 -6.97
N CYS A 17 -10.21 5.33 -5.87
CA CYS A 17 -9.72 5.66 -4.53
C CYS A 17 -8.33 5.08 -4.25
N THR A 18 -8.09 3.84 -4.65
CA THR A 18 -6.80 3.16 -4.44
C THR A 18 -5.69 3.83 -5.26
N LEU A 19 -5.96 4.12 -6.54
CA LEU A 19 -5.05 4.83 -7.44
C LEU A 19 -4.79 6.27 -6.98
N GLY A 20 -5.84 6.98 -6.54
CA GLY A 20 -5.76 8.33 -6.03
C GLY A 20 -4.91 8.42 -4.76
N SER A 21 -5.09 7.48 -3.83
CA SER A 21 -4.25 7.38 -2.62
C SER A 21 -2.79 7.04 -2.93
N ALA A 22 -2.52 6.09 -3.81
CA ALA A 22 -1.14 5.79 -4.24
C ALA A 22 -0.48 7.00 -4.91
N THR A 23 -1.22 7.71 -5.76
CA THR A 23 -0.76 8.96 -6.39
C THR A 23 -0.47 10.04 -5.35
N SER A 24 -1.35 10.21 -4.35
CA SER A 24 -1.15 11.16 -3.25
C SER A 24 0.15 10.88 -2.48
N MET A 25 0.42 9.61 -2.15
CA MET A 25 1.68 9.22 -1.51
C MET A 25 2.89 9.56 -2.38
N ARG A 26 2.85 9.23 -3.69
CA ARG A 26 3.94 9.55 -4.61
C ARG A 26 4.18 11.06 -4.72
N GLN A 27 3.11 11.86 -4.73
CA GLN A 27 3.20 13.32 -4.78
C GLN A 27 3.80 13.90 -3.50
N GLY A 28 3.36 13.42 -2.33
CA GLY A 28 3.92 13.81 -1.03
C GLY A 28 5.42 13.50 -0.95
N LEU A 29 5.79 12.26 -1.27
CA LEU A 29 7.19 11.82 -1.32
C LEU A 29 8.03 12.68 -2.27
N THR A 30 7.52 12.98 -3.47
CA THR A 30 8.23 13.78 -4.47
C THR A 30 8.59 15.17 -3.94
N ARG A 31 7.68 15.80 -3.20
CA ARG A 31 7.93 17.11 -2.57
C ARG A 31 8.90 17.01 -1.40
N ALA A 32 8.72 15.99 -0.56
CA ALA A 32 9.60 15.73 0.58
C ALA A 32 11.05 15.47 0.14
N ILE A 33 11.26 14.56 -0.82
CA ILE A 33 12.59 14.21 -1.28
C ILE A 33 13.28 15.38 -1.98
N HIS A 34 12.55 16.15 -2.80
CA HIS A 34 13.10 17.35 -3.42
C HIS A 34 13.53 18.37 -2.35
N HIS A 35 12.70 18.61 -1.33
CA HIS A 35 13.06 19.52 -0.24
C HIS A 35 14.33 19.06 0.49
N THR A 36 14.44 17.78 0.82
CA THR A 36 15.57 17.25 1.59
C THR A 36 16.87 17.23 0.80
N GLN A 37 16.82 17.17 -0.54
CA GLN A 37 17.99 17.34 -1.41
C GLN A 37 18.62 18.74 -1.35
N HIS A 38 17.83 19.77 -1.02
CA HIS A 38 18.28 21.16 -1.09
C HIS A 38 18.40 21.83 0.27
N ARG A 39 17.63 21.39 1.26
CA ARG A 39 17.67 21.94 2.62
C ARG A 39 18.87 21.40 3.39
N LYS A 40 19.60 22.29 4.07
CA LYS A 40 20.67 21.93 5.01
C LYS A 40 20.24 22.09 6.46
N ALA A 41 20.70 21.19 7.32
CA ALA A 41 20.66 21.28 8.77
C ALA A 41 21.88 20.57 9.35
N PHE A 42 22.39 21.07 10.48
CA PHE A 42 23.59 20.51 11.13
C PHE A 42 24.80 20.34 10.19
N GLY A 43 24.97 21.27 9.24
CA GLY A 43 26.12 21.30 8.32
C GLY A 43 26.04 20.43 7.06
N ALA A 44 25.04 19.57 6.90
CA ALA A 44 24.85 18.72 5.71
C ALA A 44 23.46 18.90 5.08
N TYR A 45 23.26 18.42 3.84
CA TYR A 45 21.92 18.34 3.27
C TYR A 45 21.09 17.32 4.05
N LEU A 46 19.79 17.54 4.17
CA LEU A 46 18.92 16.63 4.90
C LEU A 46 18.93 15.23 4.27
N ILE A 47 19.01 15.11 2.94
CA ILE A 47 19.10 13.81 2.27
C ILE A 47 20.40 13.03 2.58
N ASP A 48 21.41 13.69 3.16
CA ASP A 48 22.66 13.06 3.59
C ASP A 48 22.61 12.64 5.07
N GLN A 49 21.65 13.15 5.85
CA GLN A 49 21.48 12.80 7.25
C GLN A 49 20.93 11.37 7.37
N PRO A 50 21.58 10.44 8.10
CA PRO A 50 21.17 9.03 8.15
C PRO A 50 19.71 8.82 8.56
N LEU A 51 19.21 9.61 9.54
CA LEU A 51 17.84 9.50 10.01
C LEU A 51 16.82 9.94 8.94
N MET A 52 17.09 11.04 8.23
CA MET A 52 16.21 11.50 7.15
C MET A 52 16.23 10.53 5.96
N ARG A 53 17.38 9.91 5.67
CA ARG A 53 17.47 8.84 4.66
C ARG A 53 16.57 7.66 5.01
N ASN A 54 16.50 7.29 6.29
CA ASN A 54 15.58 6.26 6.78
C ASN A 54 14.12 6.67 6.51
N VAL A 55 13.69 7.87 6.94
CA VAL A 55 12.33 8.38 6.71
C VAL A 55 11.96 8.41 5.23
N ILE A 56 12.81 9.00 4.38
CA ILE A 56 12.55 9.12 2.94
C ILE A 56 12.49 7.74 2.27
N ALA A 57 13.39 6.82 2.63
CA ALA A 57 13.36 5.47 2.09
C ALA A 57 12.09 4.71 2.51
N ASP A 58 11.65 4.89 3.75
CA ASP A 58 10.43 4.25 4.26
C ASP A 58 9.16 4.78 3.56
N LEU A 59 9.07 6.09 3.38
CA LEU A 59 8.02 6.73 2.56
C LEU A 59 8.05 6.26 1.11
N ALA A 60 9.24 5.98 0.56
CA ALA A 60 9.41 5.47 -0.79
C ALA A 60 8.95 4.02 -0.94
N VAL A 61 9.33 3.15 0.00
CA VAL A 61 8.86 1.75 0.05
C VAL A 61 7.34 1.70 0.12
N GLU A 62 6.73 2.48 1.00
CA GLU A 62 5.26 2.55 1.14
C GLU A 62 4.59 3.01 -0.16
N ALA A 63 5.10 4.08 -0.80
CA ALA A 63 4.53 4.61 -2.04
C ALA A 63 4.70 3.65 -3.23
N GLU A 64 5.84 2.94 -3.33
CA GLU A 64 6.09 1.95 -4.38
C GLU A 64 5.19 0.72 -4.20
N ALA A 65 5.05 0.22 -2.96
CA ALA A 65 4.14 -0.87 -2.63
C ALA A 65 2.66 -0.50 -2.90
N ALA A 66 2.23 0.71 -2.56
CA ALA A 66 0.88 1.20 -2.85
C ALA A 66 0.63 1.31 -4.37
N THR A 67 1.61 1.82 -5.11
CA THR A 67 1.51 1.98 -6.57
C THR A 67 1.41 0.63 -7.27
N ILE A 68 2.26 -0.33 -6.91
CA ILE A 68 2.31 -1.61 -7.62
C ILE A 68 1.02 -2.43 -7.42
N VAL A 69 0.46 -2.45 -6.20
CA VAL A 69 -0.81 -3.15 -5.95
C VAL A 69 -1.99 -2.43 -6.62
N ALA A 70 -2.01 -1.10 -6.62
CA ALA A 70 -3.05 -0.33 -7.32
C ALA A 70 -3.04 -0.63 -8.83
N MET A 71 -1.85 -0.69 -9.45
CA MET A 71 -1.71 -1.04 -10.87
C MET A 71 -2.07 -2.50 -11.15
N ARG A 72 -1.74 -3.44 -10.26
CA ARG A 72 -2.17 -4.85 -10.39
C ARG A 72 -3.70 -4.99 -10.35
N MET A 73 -4.37 -4.22 -9.49
CA MET A 73 -5.84 -4.20 -9.41
C MET A 73 -6.48 -3.50 -10.62
N ALA A 74 -5.84 -2.48 -11.20
CA ALA A 74 -6.25 -1.92 -12.48
C ALA A 74 -6.17 -2.98 -13.59
N GLY A 75 -5.05 -3.69 -13.70
CA GLY A 75 -4.89 -4.78 -14.67
C GLY A 75 -5.92 -5.91 -14.49
N ALA A 76 -6.22 -6.29 -13.24
CA ALA A 76 -7.27 -7.25 -12.93
C ALA A 76 -8.66 -6.76 -13.35
N THR A 77 -8.92 -5.47 -13.19
CA THR A 77 -10.18 -4.82 -13.61
C THR A 77 -10.34 -4.81 -15.12
N ASP A 78 -9.28 -4.48 -15.84
CA ASP A 78 -9.26 -4.53 -17.31
C ASP A 78 -9.49 -5.95 -17.83
N ALA A 79 -8.82 -6.95 -17.26
CA ALA A 79 -8.97 -8.35 -17.66
C ALA A 79 -10.36 -8.91 -17.30
N ALA A 80 -10.88 -8.58 -16.12
CA ALA A 80 -12.24 -8.94 -15.72
C ALA A 80 -13.30 -8.36 -16.67
N THR A 81 -13.12 -7.11 -17.11
CA THR A 81 -14.00 -6.47 -18.10
C THR A 81 -13.97 -7.19 -19.45
N ARG A 82 -12.83 -7.76 -19.83
CA ARG A 82 -12.67 -8.60 -21.02
C ARG A 82 -13.16 -10.04 -20.84
N GLY A 83 -13.69 -10.40 -19.68
CA GLY A 83 -14.28 -11.71 -19.41
C GLY A 83 -13.31 -12.74 -18.81
N ASP A 84 -12.14 -12.33 -18.32
CA ASP A 84 -11.25 -13.24 -17.60
C ASP A 84 -11.84 -13.59 -16.22
N ALA A 85 -12.26 -14.84 -16.06
CA ALA A 85 -12.89 -15.34 -14.85
C ALA A 85 -11.94 -15.36 -13.63
N ARG A 86 -10.65 -15.66 -13.86
CA ARG A 86 -9.64 -15.71 -12.80
C ARG A 86 -9.35 -14.31 -12.30
N GLU A 87 -9.13 -13.36 -13.20
CA GLU A 87 -8.89 -11.96 -12.84
C GLU A 87 -10.14 -11.30 -12.21
N THR A 88 -11.35 -11.73 -12.60
CA THR A 88 -12.59 -11.33 -11.94
C THR A 88 -12.60 -11.73 -10.46
N LEU A 89 -12.19 -12.96 -10.15
CA LEU A 89 -12.11 -13.48 -8.79
C LEU A 89 -11.01 -12.79 -7.98
N LEU A 90 -9.82 -12.60 -8.56
CA LEU A 90 -8.72 -11.88 -7.90
C LEU A 90 -9.13 -10.43 -7.57
N ARG A 91 -9.72 -9.72 -8.55
CA ARG A 91 -10.25 -8.37 -8.35
C ARG A 91 -11.27 -8.31 -7.22
N ARG A 92 -12.17 -9.29 -7.13
CA ARG A 92 -13.30 -9.29 -6.18
C ARG A 92 -12.84 -9.22 -4.72
N ILE A 93 -11.77 -9.95 -4.37
CA ILE A 93 -11.19 -9.96 -3.02
C ILE A 93 -10.08 -8.91 -2.87
N GLY A 94 -9.16 -8.83 -3.84
CA GLY A 94 -7.97 -7.98 -3.76
C GLY A 94 -8.28 -6.50 -3.77
N LEU A 95 -9.28 -6.05 -4.54
CA LEU A 95 -9.58 -4.62 -4.65
C LEU A 95 -10.20 -4.05 -3.37
N ALA A 96 -11.08 -4.79 -2.70
CA ALA A 96 -11.67 -4.36 -1.43
C ALA A 96 -10.59 -4.25 -0.33
N ALA A 97 -9.70 -5.24 -0.27
CA ALA A 97 -8.55 -5.26 0.63
C ALA A 97 -7.59 -4.09 0.34
N ALA A 98 -7.16 -3.95 -0.92
CA ALA A 98 -6.22 -2.89 -1.33
C ALA A 98 -6.79 -1.50 -1.07
N LYS A 99 -8.07 -1.28 -1.36
CA LYS A 99 -8.75 -0.01 -1.07
C LYS A 99 -8.79 0.30 0.42
N TYR A 100 -9.04 -0.69 1.27
CA TYR A 100 -8.94 -0.51 2.72
C TYR A 100 -7.54 -0.04 3.12
N TRP A 101 -6.51 -0.80 2.73
CA TRP A 101 -5.15 -0.59 3.21
C TRP A 101 -4.53 0.68 2.64
N VAL A 102 -4.47 0.81 1.31
CA VAL A 102 -3.79 1.93 0.64
C VAL A 102 -4.41 3.27 1.02
N CYS A 103 -5.74 3.37 1.10
CA CYS A 103 -6.38 4.61 1.51
C CYS A 103 -6.17 4.93 2.99
N LYS A 104 -6.00 3.94 3.87
CA LYS A 104 -5.68 4.16 5.29
C LYS A 104 -4.24 4.61 5.51
N ARG A 105 -3.32 4.14 4.68
CA ARG A 105 -1.89 4.54 4.73
C ARG A 105 -1.63 5.95 4.17
N ALA A 106 -2.55 6.49 3.35
CA ALA A 106 -2.33 7.78 2.69
C ALA A 106 -2.24 8.97 3.66
N THR A 107 -3.08 9.02 4.70
CA THR A 107 -3.05 10.14 5.67
C THR A 107 -1.76 10.22 6.49
N PRO A 108 -1.29 9.15 7.15
CA PRO A 108 -0.01 9.23 7.88
C PRO A 108 1.16 9.50 6.93
N HIS A 109 1.15 8.95 5.70
CA HIS A 109 2.18 9.23 4.70
C HIS A 109 2.23 10.72 4.33
N ALA A 110 1.07 11.33 4.08
CA ALA A 110 0.96 12.77 3.81
C ALA A 110 1.44 13.63 4.98
N GLY A 111 1.16 13.21 6.22
CA GLY A 111 1.60 13.89 7.44
C GLY A 111 3.13 13.90 7.57
N GLU A 112 3.77 12.74 7.43
CA GLU A 112 5.23 12.60 7.49
C GLU A 112 5.92 13.34 6.34
N ALA A 113 5.39 13.21 5.12
CA ALA A 113 5.92 13.94 3.96
C ALA A 113 5.83 15.46 4.15
N MET A 114 4.76 15.95 4.79
CA MET A 114 4.60 17.36 5.15
C MET A 114 5.62 17.79 6.21
N GLU A 115 5.87 16.94 7.21
CA GLU A 115 6.86 17.19 8.27
C GLU A 115 8.30 17.31 7.72
N CYS A 116 8.63 16.57 6.66
CA CYS A 116 9.93 16.69 5.97
C CYS A 116 10.23 18.11 5.44
N LEU A 117 9.21 18.95 5.22
CA LEU A 117 9.35 20.35 4.80
C LEU A 117 9.44 21.33 5.99
N GLY A 118 9.29 20.83 7.22
CA GLY A 118 9.22 21.63 8.43
C GLY A 118 8.03 22.59 8.44
N GLY A 119 8.18 23.75 9.10
CA GLY A 119 7.09 24.73 9.24
C GLY A 119 6.50 25.22 7.91
N ASN A 120 7.31 25.30 6.85
CA ASN A 120 6.81 25.68 5.52
C ASN A 120 5.87 24.62 4.94
N GLY A 121 6.03 23.33 5.30
CA GLY A 121 5.10 22.28 4.92
C GLY A 121 3.69 22.49 5.49
N TYR A 122 3.57 23.18 6.63
CA TYR A 122 2.28 23.49 7.24
C TYR A 122 1.60 24.72 6.62
N ALA A 123 2.34 25.54 5.87
CA ALA A 123 1.79 26.69 5.16
C ALA A 123 1.05 26.25 3.89
N GLU A 124 -0.14 26.79 3.64
CA GLU A 124 -1.00 26.40 2.50
C GLU A 124 -0.32 26.64 1.15
N GLU A 125 0.56 27.63 1.06
CA GLU A 125 1.35 27.97 -0.14
C GLU A 125 2.28 26.84 -0.58
N SER A 126 2.69 25.95 0.34
CA SER A 126 3.49 24.76 -0.03
C SER A 126 2.68 23.71 -0.78
N GLY A 127 1.34 23.76 -0.69
CA GLY A 127 0.42 22.77 -1.23
C GLY A 127 0.37 21.44 -0.46
N MET A 128 1.22 21.23 0.55
CA MET A 128 1.19 20.03 1.40
C MET A 128 -0.06 19.96 2.30
N PRO A 129 -0.57 21.06 2.89
CA PRO A 129 -1.78 20.99 3.70
C PRO A 129 -3.00 20.56 2.90
N ARG A 130 -3.11 20.99 1.63
CA ARG A 130 -4.13 20.50 0.71
C ARG A 130 -4.03 18.99 0.50
N LEU A 131 -2.82 18.47 0.23
CA LEU A 131 -2.59 17.03 0.06
C LEU A 131 -2.98 16.25 1.32
N TYR A 132 -2.59 16.75 2.49
CA TYR A 132 -2.95 16.14 3.78
C TYR A 132 -4.47 16.15 4.03
N ARG A 133 -5.15 17.27 3.76
CA ARG A 133 -6.62 17.38 3.92
C ARG A 133 -7.38 16.50 2.94
N GLU A 134 -6.83 16.24 1.75
CA GLU A 134 -7.42 15.36 0.73
C GLU A 134 -7.23 13.87 1.05
N ALA A 135 -6.07 13.48 1.61
CA ALA A 135 -5.71 12.10 1.87
C ALA A 135 -6.79 11.23 2.58
N PRO A 136 -7.48 11.69 3.64
CA PRO A 136 -8.49 10.86 4.31
C PRO A 136 -9.77 10.64 3.48
N LEU A 137 -10.06 11.48 2.47
CA LEU A 137 -11.29 11.39 1.68
C LEU A 137 -11.42 10.03 0.99
N MET A 138 -10.34 9.53 0.40
CA MET A 138 -10.35 8.25 -0.34
C MET A 138 -10.67 7.06 0.56
N GLY A 139 -10.35 7.15 1.86
CA GLY A 139 -10.70 6.13 2.85
C GLY A 139 -12.12 6.24 3.43
N ILE A 140 -12.80 7.37 3.20
CA ILE A 140 -14.19 7.64 3.60
C ILE A 140 -15.15 7.32 2.45
N TRP A 141 -14.80 7.77 1.23
CA TRP A 141 -15.61 7.67 0.02
C TRP A 141 -15.86 6.20 -0.39
N GLU A 142 -17.04 5.93 -0.95
CA GLU A 142 -17.44 4.63 -1.53
C GLU A 142 -17.13 3.41 -0.63
N GLY A 143 -17.56 3.51 0.62
CA GLY A 143 -17.46 2.48 1.66
C GLY A 143 -16.24 2.68 2.57
N SER A 144 -16.46 3.26 3.76
CA SER A 144 -15.40 3.51 4.73
C SER A 144 -14.59 2.25 5.09
N GLY A 145 -13.45 2.42 5.78
CA GLY A 145 -12.53 1.31 6.06
C GLY A 145 -13.17 0.01 6.60
N ASN A 146 -14.14 0.09 7.52
CA ASN A 146 -14.85 -1.09 8.01
C ASN A 146 -15.70 -1.76 6.92
N VAL A 147 -16.38 -0.97 6.10
CA VAL A 147 -17.19 -1.49 4.97
C VAL A 147 -16.30 -2.19 3.96
N SER A 148 -15.12 -1.63 3.67
CA SER A 148 -14.15 -2.26 2.75
C SER A 148 -13.60 -3.57 3.32
N ALA A 149 -13.19 -3.58 4.59
CA ALA A 149 -12.71 -4.79 5.27
C ALA A 149 -13.76 -5.91 5.35
N LEU A 150 -15.01 -5.57 5.71
CA LEU A 150 -16.11 -6.53 5.73
C LEU A 150 -16.48 -7.01 4.32
N ASP A 151 -16.36 -6.15 3.30
CA ASP A 151 -16.62 -6.59 1.92
C ASP A 151 -15.54 -7.53 1.38
N THR A 152 -14.30 -7.47 1.89
CA THR A 152 -13.27 -8.49 1.64
C THR A 152 -13.73 -9.85 2.17
N LEU A 153 -14.27 -9.93 3.39
CA LEU A 153 -14.83 -11.19 3.90
C LEU A 153 -16.06 -11.64 3.13
N ARG A 154 -16.93 -10.69 2.75
CA ARG A 154 -18.11 -10.98 1.93
C ARG A 154 -17.73 -11.53 0.55
N ALA A 155 -16.62 -11.09 -0.04
CA ALA A 155 -16.08 -11.68 -1.28
C ALA A 155 -15.89 -13.19 -1.11
N MET A 156 -15.22 -13.62 -0.03
CA MET A 156 -14.98 -15.03 0.27
C MET A 156 -16.28 -15.79 0.51
N ALA A 157 -17.20 -15.22 1.29
CA ALA A 157 -18.47 -15.87 1.60
C ALA A 157 -19.37 -16.06 0.36
N THR A 158 -19.28 -15.15 -0.61
CA THR A 158 -20.14 -15.18 -1.82
C THR A 158 -19.49 -15.85 -3.02
N ARG A 159 -18.15 -15.84 -3.09
CA ARG A 159 -17.32 -16.41 -4.15
C ARG A 159 -16.09 -17.08 -3.53
N PRO A 160 -16.23 -18.23 -2.84
CA PRO A 160 -15.12 -18.89 -2.14
C PRO A 160 -13.90 -19.16 -3.03
N GLU A 161 -14.11 -19.33 -4.33
CA GLU A 161 -13.06 -19.57 -5.34
C GLU A 161 -12.06 -18.40 -5.44
N CYS A 162 -12.42 -17.20 -4.98
CA CYS A 162 -11.49 -16.08 -4.95
C CYS A 162 -10.32 -16.28 -3.98
N VAL A 163 -10.50 -17.10 -2.95
CA VAL A 163 -9.43 -17.44 -2.00
C VAL A 163 -8.38 -18.32 -2.67
N GLU A 164 -8.81 -19.32 -3.42
CA GLU A 164 -7.90 -20.18 -4.20
C GLU A 164 -7.12 -19.36 -5.23
N VAL A 165 -7.80 -18.49 -5.97
CA VAL A 165 -7.14 -17.59 -6.95
C VAL A 165 -6.14 -16.65 -6.28
N LEU A 166 -6.46 -16.10 -5.10
CA LEU A 166 -5.53 -15.29 -4.33
C LEU A 166 -4.28 -16.09 -3.97
N PHE A 167 -4.41 -17.28 -3.41
CA PHE A 167 -3.25 -18.08 -3.03
C PHE A 167 -2.45 -18.59 -4.22
N ASP A 168 -3.08 -18.90 -5.36
CA ASP A 168 -2.35 -19.21 -6.59
C ASP A 168 -1.53 -18.01 -7.09
N GLU A 169 -2.07 -16.79 -7.00
CA GLU A 169 -1.33 -15.56 -7.34
C GLU A 169 -0.11 -15.38 -6.42
N LEU A 170 -0.28 -15.61 -5.11
CA LEU A 170 0.80 -15.53 -4.12
C LEU A 170 1.84 -16.65 -4.29
N ALA A 171 1.41 -17.85 -4.67
CA ALA A 171 2.28 -19.01 -4.86
C ALA A 171 3.31 -18.85 -5.98
N THR A 172 3.13 -17.86 -6.87
CA THR A 172 4.10 -17.54 -7.94
C THR A 172 5.50 -17.16 -7.43
N VAL A 173 5.61 -16.77 -6.15
CA VAL A 173 6.89 -16.45 -5.49
C VAL A 173 7.18 -17.35 -4.29
N ALA A 174 6.45 -18.45 -4.11
CA ALA A 174 6.66 -19.36 -2.99
C ALA A 174 8.11 -19.85 -2.94
N GLY A 175 8.70 -19.86 -1.73
CA GLY A 175 10.07 -20.30 -1.51
C GLY A 175 11.14 -19.28 -1.89
N GLN A 176 10.78 -18.09 -2.37
CA GLN A 176 11.76 -17.02 -2.65
C GLN A 176 12.22 -16.30 -1.39
N ASP A 177 11.36 -16.16 -0.37
CA ASP A 177 11.70 -15.53 0.91
C ASP A 177 10.89 -16.12 2.06
N ALA A 178 11.57 -16.51 3.15
CA ALA A 178 10.95 -17.18 4.29
C ALA A 178 9.99 -16.28 5.09
N ARG A 179 10.22 -14.95 5.12
CA ARG A 179 9.34 -13.99 5.82
C ARG A 179 8.04 -13.84 5.05
N PHE A 180 8.12 -13.75 3.73
CA PHE A 180 6.95 -13.73 2.86
C PHE A 180 6.14 -15.03 3.00
N ASP A 181 6.80 -16.20 2.92
CA ASP A 181 6.13 -17.49 3.05
C ASP A 181 5.45 -17.65 4.42
N ALA A 182 6.09 -17.20 5.50
CA ALA A 182 5.51 -17.21 6.84
C ALA A 182 4.25 -16.30 6.93
N HIS A 183 4.27 -15.12 6.32
CA HIS A 183 3.11 -14.23 6.25
C HIS A 183 1.95 -14.88 5.47
N VAL A 184 2.23 -15.50 4.31
CA VAL A 184 1.22 -16.19 3.52
C VAL A 184 0.62 -17.39 4.27
N GLN A 185 1.44 -18.14 5.01
CA GLN A 185 0.95 -19.22 5.88
C GLN A 185 0.05 -18.69 7.00
N GLY A 186 0.45 -17.59 7.66
CA GLY A 186 -0.35 -16.91 8.67
C GLY A 186 -1.69 -16.43 8.12
N LEU A 187 -1.68 -15.80 6.94
CA LEU A 187 -2.89 -15.39 6.22
C LEU A 187 -3.79 -16.58 5.90
N SER A 188 -3.23 -17.68 5.39
CA SER A 188 -4.00 -18.91 5.11
C SER A 188 -4.68 -19.46 6.36
N ALA A 189 -3.96 -19.52 7.49
CA ALA A 189 -4.54 -19.96 8.76
C ALA A 189 -5.63 -18.99 9.24
N GLY A 190 -5.40 -17.67 9.13
CA GLY A 190 -6.34 -16.63 9.53
C GLY A 190 -7.65 -16.66 8.74
N LEU A 191 -7.57 -16.87 7.41
CA LEU A 191 -8.75 -16.99 6.55
C LEU A 191 -9.52 -18.30 6.75
N ALA A 192 -8.84 -19.37 7.18
CA ALA A 192 -9.47 -20.66 7.46
C ALA A 192 -10.15 -20.73 8.84
N ASP A 193 -9.76 -19.86 9.78
CA ASP A 193 -10.35 -19.80 11.11
C ASP A 193 -11.64 -18.95 11.12
N PRO A 194 -12.82 -19.53 11.38
CA PRO A 194 -14.07 -18.77 11.42
C PRO A 194 -14.24 -17.95 12.71
N THR A 195 -13.42 -18.21 13.75
CA THR A 195 -13.55 -17.59 15.06
C THR A 195 -13.36 -16.08 14.95
N ASP A 196 -14.36 -15.32 15.39
CA ASP A 196 -14.34 -13.85 15.39
C ASP A 196 -13.89 -13.22 14.06
N ILE A 197 -14.21 -13.87 12.92
CA ILE A 197 -13.66 -13.47 11.61
C ILE A 197 -14.03 -12.02 11.25
N GLU A 198 -15.26 -11.58 11.55
CA GLU A 198 -15.69 -10.20 11.34
C GLU A 198 -14.93 -9.20 12.23
N TYR A 199 -14.59 -9.57 13.46
CA TYR A 199 -13.79 -8.74 14.36
C TYR A 199 -12.37 -8.55 13.80
N ARG A 200 -11.81 -9.59 13.19
CA ARG A 200 -10.47 -9.59 12.57
C ARG A 200 -10.46 -9.08 11.12
N ALA A 201 -11.59 -8.63 10.58
CA ALA A 201 -11.72 -8.26 9.17
C ALA A 201 -10.66 -7.25 8.68
N ARG A 202 -10.30 -6.28 9.53
CA ARG A 202 -9.28 -5.29 9.21
C ARG A 202 -7.88 -5.89 9.08
N THR A 203 -7.50 -6.75 10.03
CA THR A 203 -6.23 -7.47 10.00
C THR A 203 -6.15 -8.35 8.76
N LEU A 204 -7.21 -9.10 8.45
CA LEU A 204 -7.24 -9.95 7.24
C LEU A 204 -7.16 -9.12 5.95
N ALA A 205 -7.85 -7.98 5.87
CA ALA A 205 -7.77 -7.09 4.71
C ALA A 205 -6.37 -6.44 4.54
N GLU A 206 -5.72 -6.11 5.66
CA GLU A 206 -4.32 -5.68 5.69
C GLU A 206 -3.40 -6.81 5.21
N ASP A 207 -3.48 -8.00 5.80
CA ASP A 207 -2.64 -9.14 5.48
C ASP A 207 -2.75 -9.57 4.01
N ILE A 208 -3.97 -9.58 3.44
CA ILE A 208 -4.20 -9.81 2.01
C ILE A 208 -3.46 -8.78 1.17
N THR A 209 -3.55 -7.50 1.54
CA THR A 209 -2.92 -6.43 0.76
C THR A 209 -1.40 -6.48 0.88
N LEU A 210 -0.87 -6.70 2.09
CA LEU A 210 0.56 -6.86 2.32
C LEU A 210 1.10 -8.06 1.54
N ALA A 211 0.41 -9.19 1.54
CA ALA A 211 0.81 -10.37 0.76
C ALA A 211 0.84 -10.06 -0.75
N LEU A 212 -0.17 -9.37 -1.28
CA LEU A 212 -0.17 -8.94 -2.68
C LEU A 212 0.99 -7.98 -2.97
N GLN A 213 1.25 -7.00 -2.11
CA GLN A 213 2.36 -6.06 -2.25
C GLN A 213 3.71 -6.77 -2.23
N GLY A 214 3.94 -7.66 -1.26
CA GLY A 214 5.18 -8.45 -1.14
C GLY A 214 5.42 -9.33 -2.36
N SER A 215 4.40 -10.05 -2.83
CA SER A 215 4.47 -10.87 -4.05
C SER A 215 4.81 -10.05 -5.29
N LEU A 216 4.19 -8.87 -5.44
CA LEU A 216 4.44 -8.00 -6.58
C LEU A 216 5.85 -7.38 -6.53
N LEU A 217 6.33 -6.99 -5.35
CA LEU A 217 7.68 -6.47 -5.16
C LEU A 217 8.75 -7.54 -5.42
N LEU A 218 8.53 -8.79 -4.99
CA LEU A 218 9.41 -9.92 -5.31
C LEU A 218 9.49 -10.20 -6.81
N ARG A 219 8.36 -10.11 -7.54
CA ARG A 219 8.33 -10.37 -8.99
C ARG A 219 8.87 -9.22 -9.84
N HIS A 220 8.57 -7.99 -9.46
CA HIS A 220 8.66 -6.83 -10.34
C HIS A 220 9.30 -5.60 -9.70
N GLY A 221 9.49 -5.61 -8.38
CA GLY A 221 10.09 -4.51 -7.63
C GLY A 221 11.61 -4.49 -7.75
N HIS A 222 12.22 -3.39 -7.32
CA HIS A 222 13.67 -3.34 -7.15
C HIS A 222 14.08 -4.18 -5.93
N PRO A 223 15.17 -4.97 -5.97
CA PRO A 223 15.57 -5.84 -4.87
C PRO A 223 15.70 -5.13 -3.51
N ALA A 224 16.29 -3.92 -3.50
CA ALA A 224 16.39 -3.14 -2.26
C ALA A 224 15.03 -2.70 -1.68
N VAL A 225 14.05 -2.38 -2.53
CA VAL A 225 12.70 -2.02 -2.09
C VAL A 225 11.97 -3.25 -1.56
N ALA A 226 12.09 -4.38 -2.27
CA ALA A 226 11.53 -5.65 -1.83
C ALA A 226 12.12 -6.07 -0.47
N GLU A 227 13.45 -6.03 -0.31
CA GLU A 227 14.11 -6.36 0.95
C GLU A 227 13.64 -5.46 2.10
N ALA A 228 13.61 -4.14 1.90
CA ALA A 228 13.14 -3.22 2.94
C ALA A 228 11.66 -3.44 3.30
N PHE A 229 10.81 -3.75 2.31
CA PHE A 229 9.41 -4.10 2.54
C PHE A 229 9.27 -5.41 3.33
N LEU A 230 9.99 -6.47 2.95
CA LEU A 230 9.96 -7.77 3.62
C LEU A 230 10.54 -7.68 5.05
N ALA A 231 11.64 -6.97 5.25
CA ALA A 231 12.27 -6.78 6.55
C ALA A 231 11.40 -6.01 7.55
N THR A 232 10.39 -5.28 7.07
CA THR A 232 9.49 -4.49 7.93
C THR A 232 8.07 -5.05 7.93
N ARG A 233 7.35 -4.92 6.81
CA ARG A 233 5.92 -5.26 6.70
C ARG A 233 5.65 -6.77 6.78
N MET A 234 6.66 -7.63 6.58
CA MET A 234 6.51 -9.10 6.72
C MET A 234 7.18 -9.65 7.97
N ALA A 235 8.38 -9.17 8.32
CA ALA A 235 9.08 -9.65 9.53
C ALA A 235 8.53 -9.07 10.84
N GLY A 236 7.66 -8.05 10.78
CA GLY A 236 7.02 -7.44 11.94
C GLY A 236 7.86 -6.37 12.65
N ASP A 237 9.09 -6.10 12.18
CA ASP A 237 9.92 -4.99 12.66
C ASP A 237 9.50 -3.68 11.97
N TRP A 238 8.26 -3.25 12.24
CA TRP A 238 7.66 -2.06 11.66
C TRP A 238 7.04 -1.18 12.75
N GLY A 239 7.59 0.02 12.92
CA GLY A 239 7.12 0.96 13.93
C GLY A 239 5.81 1.68 13.54
N GLY A 240 5.19 2.34 14.53
CA GLY A 240 3.97 3.13 14.31
C GLY A 240 4.19 4.45 13.54
N ALA A 241 5.45 4.89 13.42
CA ALA A 241 5.88 6.07 12.65
C ALA A 241 6.82 5.63 11.52
N PHE A 242 6.96 6.48 10.50
CA PHE A 242 7.92 6.25 9.43
C PHE A 242 9.36 6.49 9.91
N GLY A 243 10.33 5.99 9.15
CA GLY A 243 11.74 6.12 9.48
C GLY A 243 12.21 5.11 10.54
N THR A 244 11.48 4.00 10.68
CA THR A 244 11.78 2.92 11.61
C THR A 244 12.36 1.68 10.90
N LEU A 245 12.90 1.86 9.68
CA LEU A 245 13.55 0.76 8.97
C LEU A 245 14.74 0.21 9.78
N PRO A 246 14.95 -1.12 9.81
CA PRO A 246 16.08 -1.72 10.50
C PRO A 246 17.42 -1.28 9.89
N SER A 247 18.47 -1.30 10.72
CA SER A 247 19.82 -1.01 10.25
C SER A 247 20.33 -2.10 9.30
N GLY A 248 21.25 -1.74 8.41
CA GLY A 248 21.86 -2.68 7.45
C GLY A 248 21.16 -2.79 6.10
N LEU A 249 20.02 -2.12 5.90
CA LEU A 249 19.34 -2.06 4.60
C LEU A 249 20.07 -1.14 3.59
N ASP A 250 20.05 -1.54 2.32
CA ASP A 250 20.60 -0.75 1.20
C ASP A 250 19.63 0.35 0.75
N LEU A 251 19.63 1.47 1.48
CA LEU A 251 18.75 2.62 1.21
C LEU A 251 19.08 3.46 -0.04
N PRO A 252 20.35 3.65 -0.46
CA PRO A 252 20.68 4.44 -1.66
C PRO A 252 19.84 4.13 -2.91
N PRO A 253 19.69 2.88 -3.38
CA PRO A 253 18.88 2.59 -4.57
C PRO A 253 17.38 2.90 -4.37
N ILE A 254 16.85 2.76 -3.16
CA ILE A 254 15.45 3.11 -2.85
C ILE A 254 15.26 4.62 -3.04
N ILE A 255 16.15 5.41 -2.45
CA ILE A 255 16.12 6.87 -2.51
C ILE A 255 16.31 7.34 -3.96
N GLU A 256 17.29 6.81 -4.68
CA GLU A 256 17.59 7.19 -6.07
C GLU A 256 16.42 6.98 -7.04
N ARG A 257 15.60 5.95 -6.81
CA ARG A 257 14.37 5.69 -7.58
C ARG A 257 13.24 6.66 -7.25
N ALA A 258 13.23 7.18 -6.03
CA ALA A 258 12.25 8.18 -5.60
C ALA A 258 12.61 9.59 -6.10
N LEU A 259 13.87 9.87 -6.44
CA LEU A 259 14.30 11.17 -6.94
C LEU A 259 13.59 11.53 -8.25
N VAL A 260 13.23 12.80 -8.39
CA VAL A 260 12.86 13.38 -9.68
C VAL A 260 14.15 13.70 -10.42
N LYS A 261 14.46 12.92 -11.46
CA LYS A 261 15.57 13.22 -12.37
C LYS A 261 15.12 14.36 -13.29
N GLY A 262 15.85 15.49 -13.21
CA GLY A 262 15.65 16.65 -14.09
C GLY A 262 16.20 16.42 -15.48
#